data_AF-A0A2H3CU39-F1
#
_entry.id   AF-A0A2H3CU39-F1
#
_cell.length_a   1.000
_cell.length_b   1.000
_cell.length_c   1.000
_cell.angle_alpha   90.00
_cell.angle_beta   90.00
_cell.angle_gamma   90.00
#
_symmetry.space_group_name_H-M   'P 1'
#
loop_
_entity.id
_entity.type
_entity.pdbx_description
1 polymer ?
#
loop_
_entity_poly.entity_id
_entity_poly.type
_entity_poly.pdbx_seq_one_letter_code
_entity_poly.pdbx_strand_id
1 'polypeptide(L)'
;MSNRIWATPAGQATMDRYFKIKHAEEEINRLNIEIPHLLTYMADKDCYLQDKCLHLQDSKPALAHQILHYCLEQAHFYNQHHICFTCLCKRPGVTVSLTTGKVARTKLG
;
A
#
# COMPACT_ATOMS: atom_id res chain seq x y z
N MET A 1 34.93 13.54 28.06
CA MET A 1 33.63 13.87 27.44
C MET A 1 33.88 14.32 26.01
N SER A 2 33.10 13.82 25.05
CA SER A 2 33.24 14.20 23.64
C SER A 2 32.95 15.69 23.47
N ASN A 3 33.93 16.47 23.00
CA ASN A 3 33.81 17.92 22.82
C ASN A 3 33.18 18.30 21.45
N ARG A 4 32.58 17.32 20.76
CA ARG A 4 31.98 17.51 19.44
C ARG A 4 30.51 17.88 19.61
N ILE A 5 30.11 19.01 19.00
CA ILE A 5 28.75 19.58 19.13
C ILE A 5 27.67 18.55 18.75
N TRP A 6 27.91 17.73 17.71
CA TRP A 6 27.01 16.69 17.23
C TRP A 6 26.89 15.46 18.16
N ALA A 7 27.81 15.29 19.11
CA ALA A 7 27.78 14.18 20.09
C ALA A 7 27.15 14.60 21.43
N THR A 8 26.70 15.86 21.54
CA THR A 8 25.93 16.31 22.70
C THR A 8 24.46 15.89 22.56
N PRO A 9 23.73 15.64 23.66
CA PRO A 9 22.31 15.30 23.59
C PRO A 9 21.47 16.32 22.81
N ALA A 10 21.77 17.61 22.97
CA ALA A 10 21.12 18.68 22.23
C ALA A 10 21.44 18.62 20.73
N GLY A 11 22.71 18.43 20.36
CA GLY A 11 23.13 18.29 18.97
C GLY A 11 22.51 17.07 18.28
N GLN A 12 22.44 15.93 18.98
CA GLN A 12 21.75 14.72 18.49
C GLN A 12 20.27 14.98 18.24
N ALA A 13 19.56 15.57 19.21
CA ALA A 13 18.13 15.88 19.07
C ALA A 13 17.85 16.86 17.90
N THR A 14 18.74 17.85 17.69
CA THR A 14 18.65 18.76 16.54
C THR A 14 18.84 18.04 15.21
N MET A 15 19.86 17.17 15.10
CA MET A 15 20.10 16.38 13.88
C MET A 15 18.94 15.42 13.61
N ASP A 16 18.44 14.71 14.63
CA ASP A 16 17.30 13.81 14.49
C ASP A 16 16.07 14.54 13.98
N ARG A 17 15.80 15.75 14.50
CA ARG A 17 14.68 16.57 14.02
C ARG A 17 14.87 16.98 12.57
N TYR A 18 16.07 17.41 12.19
CA TYR A 18 16.38 17.77 10.81
C TYR A 18 16.16 16.60 9.84
N PHE A 19 16.73 15.42 10.15
CA PHE A 19 16.58 14.24 9.31
C PHE A 19 15.15 13.71 9.29
N LYS A 20 14.39 13.79 10.38
CA LYS A 20 12.96 13.45 10.39
C LYS A 20 12.16 14.31 9.41
N ILE A 21 12.45 15.62 9.34
CA ILE A 21 11.78 16.51 8.38
C ILE A 21 12.18 16.14 6.96
N LYS A 22 13.47 15.92 6.70
CA LYS A 22 13.95 15.52 5.36
C LYS A 22 13.37 14.20 4.89
N HIS A 23 13.37 13.19 5.74
CA HIS A 23 12.76 11.91 5.41
C HIS A 23 11.24 12.01 5.26
N ALA A 24 10.55 12.89 6.00
CA ALA A 24 9.12 13.10 5.79
C ALA A 24 8.82 13.67 4.39
N GLU A 25 9.64 14.59 3.88
CA GLU A 25 9.51 15.14 2.51
C GLU A 25 9.73 14.03 1.46
N GLU A 26 10.76 13.21 1.63
CA GLU A 26 11.05 12.07 0.75
C GLU A 26 9.94 11.03 0.77
N GLU A 27 9.42 10.71 1.95
CA GLU A 27 8.38 9.71 2.15
C GLU A 27 7.06 10.15 1.49
N ILE A 28 6.70 11.44 1.55
CA ILE A 28 5.52 11.94 0.83
C ILE A 28 5.65 11.69 -0.67
N ASN A 29 6.83 11.92 -1.26
CA ASN A 29 7.06 11.66 -2.67
C ASN A 29 6.99 10.17 -3.03
N ARG A 30 7.52 9.30 -2.18
CA ARG A 30 7.43 7.84 -2.36
C ARG A 30 6.00 7.34 -2.25
N LEU A 31 5.28 7.75 -1.20
CA LEU A 31 3.87 7.41 -1.00
C LEU A 31 3.00 7.84 -2.18
N ASN A 32 3.35 8.94 -2.85
CA ASN A 32 2.62 9.38 -4.03
C ASN A 32 2.69 8.38 -5.20
N ILE A 33 3.71 7.53 -5.24
CA ILE A 33 3.91 6.49 -6.26
C ILE A 33 3.43 5.12 -5.76
N GLU A 34 3.74 4.79 -4.51
CA GLU A 34 3.47 3.48 -3.94
C GLU A 34 1.99 3.23 -3.66
N ILE A 35 1.23 4.25 -3.22
CA ILE A 35 -0.20 4.08 -2.93
C ILE A 35 -0.98 3.65 -4.19
N PRO A 36 -0.87 4.33 -5.35
CA PRO A 36 -1.50 3.87 -6.58
C PRO A 36 -1.07 2.46 -7.00
N HIS A 37 0.22 2.14 -6.91
CA HIS A 37 0.71 0.80 -7.25
C HIS A 37 0.10 -0.28 -6.37
N LEU A 38 0.01 -0.02 -5.05
CA LEU A 38 -0.61 -0.97 -4.14
C LEU A 38 -2.11 -1.15 -4.43
N LEU A 39 -2.82 -0.06 -4.73
CA LEU A 39 -4.25 -0.12 -5.12
C LEU A 39 -4.44 -0.93 -6.41
N THR A 40 -3.58 -0.77 -7.40
CA THR A 40 -3.61 -1.58 -8.63
C THR A 40 -3.33 -3.05 -8.32
N TYR A 41 -2.31 -3.34 -7.51
CA TYR A 41 -2.00 -4.72 -7.10
C TYR A 41 -3.18 -5.39 -6.38
N MET A 42 -3.83 -4.68 -5.44
CA MET A 42 -5.01 -5.19 -4.73
C MET A 42 -6.13 -5.53 -5.72
N ALA A 43 -6.46 -4.61 -6.64
CA ALA A 43 -7.50 -4.82 -7.63
C ALA A 43 -7.18 -5.98 -8.59
N ASP A 44 -5.94 -6.06 -9.09
CA ASP A 44 -5.52 -7.13 -9.98
C ASP A 44 -5.56 -8.50 -9.31
N LYS A 45 -5.13 -8.56 -8.05
CA LYS A 45 -5.17 -9.77 -7.23
C LYS A 45 -6.60 -10.22 -6.96
N ASP A 46 -7.50 -9.31 -6.62
CA ASP A 46 -8.92 -9.62 -6.41
C ASP A 46 -9.56 -10.17 -7.70
N CYS A 47 -9.34 -9.51 -8.83
CA CYS A 47 -9.84 -10.00 -10.12
C CYS A 47 -9.25 -11.37 -10.49
N TYR A 48 -7.97 -11.61 -10.20
CA TYR A 48 -7.35 -12.92 -10.43
C TYR A 48 -7.97 -14.02 -9.55
N LEU A 49 -8.16 -13.76 -8.26
CA LEU A 49 -8.71 -14.75 -7.34
C LEU A 49 -10.18 -15.05 -7.64
N GLN A 50 -10.97 -14.04 -8.00
CA GLN A 50 -12.36 -14.23 -8.43
C GLN A 50 -12.46 -15.10 -9.69
N ASP A 51 -11.63 -14.82 -10.69
CA ASP A 51 -11.53 -15.62 -11.92
C ASP A 51 -11.17 -17.08 -11.61
N LYS A 52 -10.19 -17.30 -10.74
CA LYS A 52 -9.82 -18.66 -10.30
C LYS A 52 -10.92 -19.36 -9.53
N CYS A 53 -11.64 -18.67 -8.64
CA CYS A 53 -12.79 -19.24 -7.94
C CYS A 53 -13.84 -19.73 -8.93
N LEU A 54 -14.22 -18.91 -9.92
CA LEU A 54 -15.21 -19.26 -10.93
C LEU A 54 -14.79 -20.48 -11.75
N HIS A 55 -13.54 -20.50 -12.23
CA HIS A 55 -13.02 -21.63 -13.00
C HIS A 55 -12.89 -22.94 -12.20
N LEU A 56 -12.66 -22.85 -10.89
CA LEU A 56 -12.49 -24.02 -10.02
C LEU A 56 -13.80 -24.49 -9.40
N GLN A 57 -14.88 -23.71 -9.49
CA GLN A 57 -16.16 -24.04 -8.85
C GLN A 57 -16.71 -25.39 -9.30
N ASP A 58 -16.66 -25.67 -10.61
CA ASP A 58 -17.20 -26.91 -11.18
C ASP A 58 -16.25 -28.11 -11.03
N SER A 59 -14.93 -27.86 -11.09
CA SER A 59 -13.92 -28.93 -11.07
C SER A 59 -13.45 -29.31 -9.67
N LYS A 60 -13.32 -28.34 -8.76
CA LYS A 60 -12.73 -28.47 -7.42
C LYS A 60 -13.43 -27.53 -6.42
N PRO A 61 -14.69 -27.80 -6.05
CA PRO A 61 -15.50 -26.90 -5.23
C PRO A 61 -14.89 -26.62 -3.84
N ALA A 62 -14.22 -27.60 -3.23
CA ALA A 62 -13.55 -27.43 -1.94
C ALA A 62 -12.41 -26.39 -2.01
N LEU A 63 -11.63 -26.41 -3.09
CA LEU A 63 -10.54 -25.45 -3.30
C LEU A 63 -11.11 -24.06 -3.61
N ALA A 64 -12.16 -23.97 -4.43
CA ALA A 64 -12.84 -22.71 -4.70
C ALA A 64 -13.39 -22.07 -3.40
N HIS A 65 -13.93 -22.89 -2.49
CA HIS A 65 -14.38 -22.43 -1.18
C HIS A 65 -13.23 -21.90 -0.30
N GLN A 66 -12.08 -22.57 -0.30
CA GLN A 66 -10.89 -22.09 0.42
C GLN A 66 -10.37 -20.76 -0.14
N ILE A 67 -10.34 -20.61 -1.46
CA ILE A 67 -9.94 -19.36 -2.11
C ILE A 67 -10.92 -18.24 -1.75
N LEU A 68 -12.23 -18.52 -1.73
CA LEU A 68 -13.23 -17.55 -1.31
C LEU A 68 -13.01 -17.08 0.14
N HIS A 69 -12.73 -18.00 1.06
CA HIS A 69 -12.41 -17.65 2.45
C HIS A 69 -11.18 -16.73 2.53
N TYR A 70 -10.12 -17.07 1.79
CA TYR A 70 -8.92 -16.25 1.70
C TYR A 70 -9.20 -14.84 1.13
N CYS A 71 -10.09 -14.71 0.14
CA CYS A 71 -10.52 -13.41 -0.36
C CYS A 71 -11.24 -12.57 0.70
N LEU A 72 -12.11 -13.20 1.51
CA LEU A 72 -12.82 -12.50 2.59
C LEU A 72 -11.88 -11.99 3.67
N GLU A 73 -10.87 -12.79 4.05
CA GLU A 73 -9.83 -12.35 4.98
C GLU A 73 -9.02 -11.18 4.41
N GLN A 74 -8.62 -11.25 3.14
CA GLN A 74 -7.90 -10.16 2.49
C GLN A 74 -8.72 -8.86 2.39
N ALA A 75 -10.02 -8.96 2.11
CA ALA A 75 -10.90 -7.80 2.02
C ALA A 75 -10.90 -6.96 3.32
N HIS A 76 -10.76 -7.61 4.48
CA HIS A 76 -10.61 -6.89 5.76
C HIS A 76 -9.35 -6.01 5.78
N PHE A 77 -8.20 -6.57 5.36
CA PHE A 77 -6.95 -5.80 5.27
C PHE A 77 -7.05 -4.69 4.22
N TYR A 78 -7.67 -4.95 3.07
CA TYR A 78 -7.80 -3.96 2.01
C TYR A 78 -8.67 -2.78 2.46
N ASN A 79 -9.78 -3.06 3.15
CA ASN A 79 -10.61 -2.03 3.76
C ASN A 79 -9.81 -1.15 4.73
N GLN A 80 -8.98 -1.76 5.58
CA GLN A 80 -8.11 -1.00 6.49
C GLN A 80 -7.10 -0.13 5.72
N HIS A 81 -6.47 -0.67 4.66
CA HIS A 81 -5.57 0.08 3.81
C HIS A 81 -6.27 1.26 3.13
N HIS A 82 -7.49 1.07 2.61
CA HIS A 82 -8.28 2.15 2.03
C HIS A 82 -8.59 3.26 3.06
N ILE A 83 -8.95 2.91 4.30
CA ILE A 83 -9.14 3.90 5.37
C ILE A 83 -7.83 4.64 5.65
N CYS A 84 -6.70 3.94 5.76
CA CYS A 84 -5.40 4.58 5.95
C CYS A 84 -5.03 5.53 4.79
N PHE A 85 -5.23 5.11 3.54
CA PHE A 85 -4.93 5.93 2.37
C PHE A 85 -5.83 7.16 2.27
N THR A 86 -7.12 7.04 2.57
CA THR A 86 -8.02 8.21 2.62
C THR A 86 -7.59 9.22 3.69
N CYS A 87 -7.10 8.75 4.83
CA CYS A 87 -6.53 9.62 5.88
C CYS A 87 -5.21 10.26 5.43
N LEU A 88 -4.35 9.52 4.73
CA LEU A 88 -3.07 10.05 4.22
C LEU A 88 -3.29 11.10 3.12
N CYS A 89 -4.26 10.91 2.22
CA CYS A 89 -4.57 11.86 1.16
C CYS A 89 -5.07 13.23 1.68
N LYS A 90 -5.52 13.30 2.94
CA LYS A 90 -5.88 14.59 3.59
C LYS A 90 -4.67 15.41 4.03
N ARG A 91 -3.45 14.86 3.96
CA ARG A 91 -2.23 15.55 4.39
C ARG A 91 -1.71 16.48 3.28
N PRO A 92 -1.21 17.67 3.64
CA PRO A 92 -0.62 18.59 2.66
C PRO A 92 0.57 17.94 1.95
N GLY A 93 0.63 18.07 0.62
CA GLY A 93 1.69 17.50 -0.22
C GLY A 93 1.38 16.11 -0.82
N VAL A 94 0.34 15.43 -0.36
CA VAL A 94 -0.13 14.18 -0.99
C VAL A 94 -1.07 14.52 -2.14
N THR A 95 -0.68 14.22 -3.37
CA THR A 95 -1.46 14.51 -4.60
C THR A 95 -2.05 13.24 -5.22
N VAL A 96 -1.93 12.10 -4.53
CA VAL A 96 -2.43 10.81 -5.00
C VAL A 96 -3.91 10.86 -5.34
N SER A 97 -4.21 10.41 -6.55
CA SER A 97 -5.56 10.00 -6.92
C SER A 97 -5.77 8.58 -6.41
N LEU A 98 -6.77 8.37 -5.55
CA LEU A 98 -7.19 7.04 -5.08
C LEU A 98 -7.89 6.22 -6.19
N THR A 99 -7.73 6.61 -7.45
CA THR A 99 -8.32 5.90 -8.58
C THR A 99 -7.40 4.75 -8.98
N THR A 100 -7.94 3.54 -9.00
CA THR A 100 -7.24 2.37 -9.57
C THR A 100 -6.92 2.65 -11.03
N GLY A 101 -5.63 2.68 -11.38
CA GLY A 101 -5.23 2.68 -12.78
C GLY A 101 -5.72 1.39 -13.43
N LYS A 102 -6.70 1.48 -14.35
CA LYS A 102 -7.14 0.32 -15.13
C LYS A 102 -5.99 -0.11 -16.04
N VAL A 103 -5.21 -1.10 -15.63
CA VAL A 103 -4.34 -1.82 -16.57
C VAL A 103 -5.26 -2.67 -17.42
N ALA A 104 -5.49 -2.27 -18.68
CA ALA A 104 -6.23 -3.08 -19.62
C ALA A 104 -5.49 -4.42 -19.76
N ARG A 105 -6.06 -5.51 -19.22
CA ARG A 105 -5.55 -6.86 -19.46
C ARG A 105 -5.63 -7.12 -20.97
N THR A 106 -4.50 -7.01 -21.66
CA THR A 106 -4.33 -7.57 -22.99
C THR A 106 -4.50 -9.08 -22.85
N LYS A 107 -5.58 -9.62 -23.43
CA LYS A 107 -5.78 -11.05 -23.57
C LYS A 107 -4.62 -11.59 -24.43
N LEU A 108 -3.64 -12.21 -23.80
CA LEU A 108 -2.72 -13.12 -24.50
C LEU A 108 -3.55 -14.35 -24.86
N GLY A 109 -3.80 -14.50 -26.16
CA GLY A 109 -4.50 -15.64 -26.76
C GLY A 109 -3.62 -16.87 -26.91
#